data_AF-A0A261PYW4-F1
#
_entry.id   AF-A0A261PYW4-F1
#
_cell.length_a   1.000
_cell.length_b   1.000
_cell.length_c   1.000
_cell.angle_alpha   90.00
_cell.angle_beta   90.00
_cell.angle_gamma   90.00
#
_symmetry.space_group_name_H-M   'P 1'
#
loop_
_entity.id
_entity.type
_entity.pdbx_description
1 polymer ?
#
loop_
_entity_poly.entity_id
_entity_poly.type
_entity_poly.pdbx_seq_one_letter_code
_entity_poly.pdbx_strand_id
1 'polypeptide(L)'
;MSQTPIDVVVRPISKFIHQEYTSGIVLFLSVVAALFWANSPGAESYHHVWETSLSVGVAQHVFDHPLHIWINDGLMAVFFFVIGLELKREFMAGELSATNGLNNL
;
A
#
# COMPACT_ATOMS: atom_id res chain seq x y z
N MET A 1 33.94 5.73 7.28
CA MET A 1 32.53 5.28 7.43
C MET A 1 31.63 6.50 7.23
N SER A 2 31.23 6.74 5.99
CA SER A 2 30.39 7.88 5.60
C SER A 2 28.94 7.58 5.92
N GLN A 3 28.40 8.18 6.98
CA GLN A 3 26.97 8.14 7.27
C GLN A 3 26.25 8.94 6.17
N THR A 4 25.46 8.26 5.35
CA THR A 4 24.69 8.96 4.32
C THR A 4 23.50 9.66 4.97
N PRO A 5 23.11 10.87 4.54
CA PRO A 5 21.99 11.61 5.16
C PRO A 5 20.65 10.85 5.08
N ILE A 6 20.55 9.88 4.17
CA ILE A 6 19.41 8.96 4.02
C ILE A 6 19.24 8.04 5.24
N ASP A 7 20.33 7.63 5.89
CA ASP A 7 20.26 6.74 7.06
C ASP A 7 19.53 7.35 8.25
N VAL A 8 19.54 8.68 8.39
CA VAL A 8 18.92 9.38 9.53
C VAL A 8 17.38 9.32 9.45
N VAL A 9 16.84 9.36 8.23
CA VAL A 9 15.39 9.28 7.99
C VAL A 9 14.91 7.83 7.96
N VAL A 10 15.72 6.92 7.39
CA VAL A 10 15.32 5.52 7.19
C VAL A 10 15.42 4.69 8.48
N ARG A 11 16.36 4.98 9.39
CA ARG A 11 16.53 4.22 10.66
C ARG A 11 15.27 4.16 11.54
N PRO A 12 14.59 5.29 11.85
CA PRO A 12 13.37 5.22 12.64
C PRO A 12 12.26 4.47 11.91
N ILE A 13 12.09 4.70 10.60
CA ILE A 13 11.08 4.00 9.79
C ILE A 13 11.34 2.48 9.77
N SER A 14 12.60 2.06 9.58
CA SER A 14 13.00 0.66 9.56
C SER A 14 12.75 -0.03 10.91
N LYS A 15 13.04 0.65 12.03
CA LYS A 15 12.78 0.13 13.37
C LYS A 15 11.28 0.04 13.69
N PHE A 16 10.48 0.98 13.18
CA PHE A 16 9.02 0.94 13.29
C PHE A 16 8.42 -0.21 12.46
N ILE A 17 8.90 -0.41 11.22
CA ILE A 17 8.43 -1.46 10.31
C ILE A 17 8.82 -2.87 10.79
N HIS A 18 9.94 -3.03 11.51
CA HIS A 18 10.40 -4.33 12.02
C HIS A 18 9.49 -4.96 13.09
N GLN A 19 8.55 -4.21 13.65
CA GLN A 19 7.61 -4.73 14.63
C GLN A 19 6.33 -5.16 13.89
N GLU A 20 6.04 -6.46 13.88
CA GLU A 20 4.93 -7.07 13.11
C GLU A 20 3.57 -6.41 13.36
N TYR A 21 3.33 -5.89 14.58
CA TYR A 21 2.07 -5.25 14.95
C TYR A 21 1.96 -3.77 14.52
N THR A 22 3.06 -3.12 14.15
CA THR A 22 3.05 -1.69 13.81
C THR A 22 2.23 -1.41 12.57
N SER A 23 2.31 -2.27 11.55
CA SER A 23 1.53 -2.14 10.31
C SER A 23 0.02 -2.16 10.60
N GLY A 24 -0.42 -3.08 11.46
CA GLY A 24 -1.81 -3.21 11.88
C GLY A 24 -2.31 -1.98 12.67
N ILE A 25 -1.49 -1.44 13.57
CA ILE A 25 -1.85 -0.23 14.33
C ILE A 25 -1.97 0.99 13.41
N VAL A 26 -1.02 1.16 12.48
CA VAL A 26 -1.05 2.28 11.51
C VAL A 26 -2.28 2.19 10.62
N LEU A 27 -2.62 0.98 10.12
CA LEU A 27 -3.82 0.76 9.32
C LEU A 27 -5.08 1.09 10.12
N PHE A 28 -5.18 0.59 11.35
CA PHE A 28 -6.33 0.84 12.23
C PHE A 28 -6.52 2.34 12.50
N LEU A 29 -5.45 3.05 12.87
CA LEU A 29 -5.49 4.49 13.09
C LEU A 29 -5.90 5.25 11.82
N SER A 30 -5.43 4.81 10.65
CA SER A 30 -5.80 5.42 9.37
C SER A 30 -7.30 5.27 9.08
N VAL A 31 -7.87 4.08 9.33
CA VAL A 31 -9.31 3.83 9.18
C VAL A 31 -10.13 4.68 10.16
N VAL A 32 -9.73 4.72 11.42
CA VAL A 32 -10.39 5.52 12.44
C VAL A 32 -10.36 7.00 12.06
N ALA A 33 -9.20 7.53 11.64
CA ALA A 33 -9.07 8.91 11.19
C ALA A 33 -9.95 9.21 9.97
N ALA A 34 -10.01 8.31 8.98
CA ALA A 34 -10.86 8.44 7.81
C ALA A 34 -12.35 8.49 8.20
N LEU A 35 -12.80 7.59 9.09
CA LEU A 35 -14.17 7.58 9.59
C LEU A 35 -14.53 8.86 10.33
N PHE A 36 -13.64 9.34 11.22
CA PHE A 36 -13.86 10.60 11.93
C PHE A 36 -13.94 11.78 10.96
N TRP A 37 -13.07 11.85 9.96
CA TRP A 37 -13.08 12.91 8.97
C TRP A 37 -14.36 12.89 8.13
N ALA A 38 -14.75 11.72 7.61
CA ALA A 38 -15.94 11.55 6.77
C ALA A 38 -17.26 11.85 7.52
N ASN A 39 -17.32 11.60 8.83
CA ASN A 39 -18.51 11.87 9.65
C ASN A 39 -18.50 13.27 10.32
N SER A 40 -17.46 14.07 10.10
CA SER A 40 -17.35 15.41 10.70
C SER A 40 -18.10 16.48 9.91
N PRO A 41 -18.37 17.67 10.49
CA PRO A 41 -18.90 18.83 9.76
C PRO A 41 -18.00 19.29 8.58
N GLY A 42 -16.75 18.81 8.51
CA GLY A 42 -15.84 18.99 7.38
C GLY A 42 -15.96 17.92 6.29
N ALA A 43 -17.05 17.13 6.27
CA ALA A 43 -17.30 16.10 5.26
C ALA A 43 -17.25 16.67 3.83
N GLU A 44 -17.72 17.90 3.59
CA GLU A 44 -17.54 18.53 2.27
C GLU A 44 -16.07 18.70 1.88
N SER A 45 -15.19 19.03 2.81
CA SER A 45 -13.74 19.11 2.54
C SER A 45 -13.15 17.73 2.26
N TYR A 46 -13.65 16.67 2.90
CA TYR A 46 -13.25 15.30 2.59
C TYR A 46 -13.68 14.95 1.16
N HIS A 47 -14.96 15.14 0.82
CA HIS A 47 -15.46 14.90 -0.52
C HIS A 47 -14.72 15.73 -1.58
N HIS A 48 -14.43 17.00 -1.32
CA HIS A 48 -13.69 17.85 -2.25
C HIS A 48 -12.27 17.33 -2.52
N VAL A 49 -11.56 16.84 -1.49
CA VAL A 49 -10.23 16.23 -1.64
C VAL A 49 -10.30 14.92 -2.44
N TRP A 50 -11.30 14.09 -2.18
CA TRP A 50 -11.47 12.78 -2.85
C TRP A 50 -12.04 12.89 -4.29
N GLU A 51 -12.81 13.93 -4.57
CA GLU A 51 -13.38 14.28 -5.88
C GLU A 51 -12.48 15.24 -6.67
N THR A 52 -11.36 15.69 -6.10
CA THR A 52 -10.38 16.47 -6.85
C THR A 52 -9.90 15.64 -8.04
N SER A 53 -10.34 16.02 -9.24
CA SER A 53 -9.91 15.42 -10.50
C SER A 53 -8.44 15.70 -10.71
N LEU A 54 -7.61 14.65 -10.59
CA LEU A 54 -6.20 14.74 -10.94
C LEU A 54 -6.09 14.45 -12.43
N SER A 55 -6.16 15.50 -13.24
CA SER A 55 -6.00 15.39 -14.69
C SER A 55 -4.52 15.40 -15.05
N VAL A 56 -3.97 14.24 -15.39
CA VAL A 56 -2.58 14.10 -15.86
C VAL A 56 -2.64 13.73 -17.33
N GLY A 57 -2.16 14.62 -18.20
CA GLY A 57 -2.21 14.41 -19.63
C GLY A 57 -1.04 15.06 -20.37
N VAL A 58 -0.59 14.40 -21.45
CA VAL A 58 0.41 14.93 -22.38
C VAL A 58 -0.26 15.04 -23.76
N ALA A 59 -0.26 16.25 -24.32
CA ALA A 59 -0.88 16.60 -25.61
C ALA A 59 -2.38 16.29 -25.70
N GLN A 60 -2.77 15.14 -26.26
CA GLN A 60 -4.18 14.79 -26.58
C GLN A 60 -4.76 13.68 -25.70
N HIS A 61 -3.94 13.01 -24.87
CA HIS A 61 -4.43 12.01 -23.93
C HIS A 61 -4.59 12.66 -22.57
N VAL A 62 -5.84 12.95 -22.20
CA VAL A 62 -6.21 13.48 -20.89
C VAL A 62 -6.80 12.32 -20.09
N PHE A 63 -6.09 11.85 -19.08
CA PHE A 63 -6.65 10.95 -18.08
C PHE A 63 -7.26 11.80 -16.98
N ASP A 64 -8.55 12.07 -17.09
CA ASP A 64 -9.35 12.73 -16.07
C ASP A 64 -10.03 11.66 -15.21
N HIS A 65 -9.31 11.23 -14.17
CA HIS A 65 -9.89 10.37 -13.15
C HIS A 65 -9.80 11.05 -11.79
N PRO A 66 -10.83 10.90 -10.95
CA PRO A 66 -10.78 11.35 -9.56
C PRO A 66 -9.56 10.78 -8.84
N LEU A 67 -8.99 11.54 -7.92
CA LEU A 67 -7.82 11.15 -7.13
C LEU A 67 -7.99 9.77 -6.46
N HIS A 68 -9.21 9.44 -6.04
CA HIS A 68 -9.50 8.16 -5.38
C HIS A 68 -9.28 6.93 -6.27
N ILE A 69 -9.54 7.03 -7.58
CA ILE A 69 -9.31 5.95 -8.53
C ILE A 69 -7.81 5.70 -8.68
N TRP A 70 -7.05 6.79 -8.86
CA TRP A 70 -5.59 6.72 -8.94
C TRP A 70 -4.95 6.08 -7.71
N ILE A 71 -5.39 6.48 -6.51
CA ILE A 71 -4.87 5.92 -5.26
C ILE A 71 -5.23 4.44 -5.15
N ASN A 72 -6.47 4.07 -5.49
CA ASN A 72 -6.91 2.68 -5.44
C ASN A 72 -6.06 1.80 -6.38
N ASP A 73 -5.94 2.20 -7.64
CA ASP A 73 -5.18 1.44 -8.64
C ASP A 73 -3.69 1.39 -8.30
N GLY A 74 -3.11 2.50 -7.83
CA GLY A 74 -1.71 2.57 -7.42
C GLY A 74 -1.39 1.69 -6.21
N LEU A 75 -2.23 1.77 -5.15
CA LEU A 75 -2.06 0.92 -3.96
C LEU A 75 -2.33 -0.56 -4.29
N MET A 76 -3.31 -0.86 -5.12
CA MET A 76 -3.57 -2.22 -5.61
C MET A 76 -2.37 -2.76 -6.39
N ALA A 77 -1.76 -1.96 -7.27
CA ALA A 77 -0.57 -2.38 -8.00
C ALA A 77 0.59 -2.75 -7.07
N VAL A 78 0.84 -1.95 -6.03
CA VAL A 78 1.86 -2.26 -5.01
C VAL A 78 1.48 -3.52 -4.22
N PHE A 79 0.22 -3.64 -3.79
CA PHE A 79 -0.27 -4.80 -3.06
C PHE A 79 -0.10 -6.10 -3.86
N PHE A 80 -0.59 -6.13 -5.11
CA PHE A 80 -0.46 -7.28 -5.99
C PHE A 80 0.99 -7.59 -6.36
N PHE A 81 1.84 -6.57 -6.46
CA PHE A 81 3.27 -6.79 -6.65
C PHE A 81 3.90 -7.54 -5.48
N VAL A 82 3.67 -7.08 -4.24
CA VAL A 82 4.19 -7.74 -3.03
C VAL A 82 3.64 -9.15 -2.89
N ILE A 83 2.33 -9.33 -3.05
CA ILE A 83 1.69 -10.65 -3.01
C ILE A 83 2.24 -11.55 -4.12
N GLY A 84 2.46 -11.03 -5.32
CA GLY A 84 3.04 -11.78 -6.42
C GLY A 84 4.47 -12.24 -6.15
N LEU A 85 5.29 -11.41 -5.49
CA LEU A 85 6.63 -11.79 -5.05
C LEU A 85 6.59 -12.87 -3.97
N GLU A 86 5.68 -12.74 -3.01
CA GLU A 86 5.50 -13.72 -1.94
C GLU A 86 5.06 -15.07 -2.51
N LEU A 87 4.06 -15.05 -3.39
CA LEU A 87 3.58 -16.23 -4.09
C LEU A 87 4.72 -16.88 -4.90
N LYS A 88 5.49 -16.10 -5.66
CA LYS A 88 6.66 -16.62 -6.40
C LYS A 88 7.68 -17.27 -5.47
N ARG A 89 7.95 -16.66 -4.30
CA ARG A 89 8.86 -17.21 -3.28
C ARG A 89 8.36 -18.57 -2.79
N GLU A 90 7.06 -18.68 -2.49
CA GLU A 90 6.43 -19.93 -2.03
C GLU A 90 6.43 -21.02 -3.10
N PHE A 91 6.20 -20.67 -4.38
CA PHE A 91 6.28 -21.62 -5.49
C PHE A 91 7.70 -22.16 -5.72
N MET A 92 8.73 -21.33 -5.56
CA MET A 92 10.11 -21.72 -5.84
C MET A 92 10.81 -22.42 -4.67
N ALA A 93 10.50 -22.03 -3.43
CA ALA A 93 11.25 -22.46 -2.24
C ALA A 93 10.37 -22.73 -1.02
N GLY A 94 9.06 -22.56 -1.14
CA GLY A 94 8.11 -22.79 -0.06
C GLY A 94 7.31 -24.08 -0.23
N GLU A 95 6.27 -24.21 0.59
CA GLU A 95 5.45 -25.43 0.70
C GLU A 95 4.67 -25.78 -0.57
N LEU A 96 4.37 -24.78 -1.41
CA LEU A 96 3.72 -24.96 -2.72
C LEU A 96 4.62 -25.57 -3.79
N SER A 97 5.93 -25.64 -3.54
CA SER A 97 6.90 -26.23 -4.48
C SER A 97 6.87 -27.77 -4.46
N ALA A 98 6.44 -28.36 -3.34
CA ALA A 98 6.50 -29.81 -3.14
C ALA A 98 5.10 -30.44 -3.26
N THR A 99 4.81 -31.05 -4.40
CA THR A 99 3.72 -32.04 -4.54
C THR A 99 4.11 -33.34 -3.81
N ASN A 100 4.37 -33.29 -2.49
CA ASN A 100 4.81 -34.46 -1.71
C ASN A 100 3.66 -35.23 -1.05
N GLY A 101 2.41 -34.84 -1.31
CA GLY A 101 1.20 -35.50 -0.76
C GLY A 101 0.77 -36.80 -1.45
N LEU A 102 1.46 -37.25 -2.51
CA LEU A 102 1.04 -38.41 -3.32
C LEU A 102 1.98 -39.62 -3.26
N ASN A 103 3.09 -39.57 -2.51
CA ASN A 103 4.04 -40.69 -2.40
C ASN A 103 3.88 -41.53 -1.11
N ASN A 104 2.84 -41.25 -0.32
CA ASN A 104 2.52 -41.97 0.93
C ASN A 104 1.15 -42.68 0.91
N LEU A 105 0.61 -42.93 -0.29
CA LEU A 105 -0.48 -43.88 -0.57
C LEU A 105 0.02 -44.91 -1.59
#